data_AF-A0A8J6RHG2-F1
#
_entry.id   AF-A0A8J6RHG2-F1
#
_cell.length_a   1.000
_cell.length_b   1.000
_cell.length_c   1.000
_cell.angle_alpha   90.00
_cell.angle_beta   90.00
_cell.angle_gamma   90.00
#
_symmetry.space_group_name_H-M   'P 1'
#
loop_
_entity.id
_entity.type
_entity.pdbx_description
1 polymer ?
#
loop_
_entity_poly.entity_id
_entity_poly.type
_entity_poly.pdbx_seq_one_letter_code
_entity_poly.pdbx_strand_id
1 'polypeptide(L)' 'MLHCHHSGGIRFELSDTELVLYYPDGQRFASFVELAQQREIERQRAEEAEARAAQAQTQLQALRALLQERGIDPTQL' A
#
# COMPACT_ATOMS: atom_id res chain seq x y z
N MET A 1 -31.42 9.91 -19.71
CA MET A 1 -30.07 9.33 -19.81
C MET A 1 -29.12 10.42 -20.25
N LEU A 2 -28.42 11.08 -19.33
CA LEU A 2 -27.36 12.03 -19.70
C LEU A 2 -26.03 11.29 -19.72
N HIS A 3 -25.47 11.08 -20.91
CA HIS A 3 -24.10 10.62 -21.09
C HIS A 3 -23.25 11.81 -21.55
N CYS A 4 -22.44 12.37 -20.66
CA CYS A 4 -21.41 13.36 -21.02
C CYS A 4 -20.05 12.66 -21.03
N HIS A 5 -19.51 12.41 -22.23
CA HIS A 5 -18.10 12.10 -22.44
C HIS A 5 -17.30 13.42 -22.39
N HIS A 6 -16.69 13.73 -21.25
CA HIS A 6 -15.60 14.71 -21.19
C HIS A 6 -14.50 14.17 -20.28
N SER A 7 -13.31 14.05 -20.85
CA SER A 7 -12.12 13.34 -20.35
C SER A 7 -11.40 14.03 -19.18
N GLY A 8 -12.15 14.48 -18.17
CA GLY A 8 -11.61 15.07 -16.94
C GLY A 8 -12.64 15.55 -15.90
N GLY A 9 -13.90 15.09 -15.99
CA GLY A 9 -14.98 15.53 -15.09
C GLY A 9 -15.28 14.57 -13.94
N ILE A 10 -15.77 15.09 -12.82
CA ILE A 10 -16.38 14.29 -11.75
C ILE A 10 -17.84 14.04 -12.12
N ARG A 11 -18.32 12.80 -12.02
CA ARG A 11 -19.74 12.45 -12.20
C ARG A 11 -20.45 12.53 -10.86
N PHE A 12 -21.61 13.19 -10.85
CA PHE A 12 -22.45 13.35 -9.67
C PHE A 12 -23.72 12.53 -9.87
N GLU A 13 -24.04 11.66 -8.92
CA GLU A 13 -25.28 10.89 -8.89
C GLU A 13 -25.99 11.18 -7.58
N LEU A 14 -27.26 11.58 -7.66
CA LEU A 14 -28.11 11.77 -6.50
C LEU A 14 -29.01 10.54 -6.38
N SER A 15 -28.76 9.69 -5.39
CA SER A 15 -29.57 8.50 -5.11
C SER A 15 -30.42 8.78 -3.89
N ASP A 16 -31.74 8.87 -4.07
CA ASP A 16 -32.78 9.16 -3.05
C ASP A 16 -32.49 10.38 -2.13
N THR A 17 -31.55 10.26 -1.20
CA THR A 17 -31.12 11.28 -0.22
C THR A 17 -29.61 11.51 -0.16
N GLU A 18 -28.80 10.79 -0.93
CA GLU A 18 -27.33 10.85 -0.88
C GLU A 18 -26.74 11.31 -2.22
N LEU A 19 -25.83 12.29 -2.15
CA LEU A 19 -25.01 12.71 -3.27
C LEU A 19 -23.75 11.85 -3.33
N VAL A 20 -23.62 11.05 -4.38
CA VAL A 20 -22.47 10.19 -4.63
C VAL A 20 -21.65 10.77 -5.78
N LEU A 21 -20.34 10.90 -5.56
CA LEU A 21 -19.40 11.38 -6.57
C LEU A 21 -18.65 10.18 -7.14
N TYR A 22 -18.43 10.18 -8.45
CA TYR A 22 -17.63 9.18 -9.16
C TYR A 22 -16.56 9.85 -10.01
N TYR A 23 -15.38 9.24 -10.06
CA TYR A 23 -14.30 9.57 -10.98
C TYR A 23 -14.70 9.24 -12.42
N PRO A 24 -14.00 9.79 -13.44
CA PRO A 24 -14.24 9.46 -14.84
C PRO A 24 -14.11 7.97 -15.16
N ASP A 25 -13.30 7.23 -14.41
CA ASP A 25 -13.10 5.78 -14.51
C ASP A 25 -14.26 4.96 -13.90
N GLY A 26 -15.24 5.63 -13.28
CA GLY A 26 -16.38 5.01 -12.63
C GLY A 26 -16.16 4.62 -11.17
N GLN A 27 -14.99 4.87 -10.60
CA GLN A 27 -14.73 4.65 -9.17
C GLN A 27 -15.45 5.69 -8.32
N ARG A 28 -16.05 5.31 -7.18
CA ARG A 28 -16.65 6.25 -6.23
C ARG A 28 -15.56 7.08 -5.53
N PHE A 29 -15.83 8.36 -5.30
CA PHE A 29 -15.02 9.19 -4.42
C PHE A 29 -15.15 8.69 -2.97
N ALA A 30 -14.02 8.27 -2.42
CA ALA A 30 -13.90 7.96 -1.01
C ALA A 30 -14.06 9.25 -0.18
N SER A 31 -14.75 9.17 0.94
CA SER A 31 -14.79 10.23 1.93
C SER A 31 -13.40 10.46 2.54
N PHE A 32 -13.21 11.61 3.16
CA PHE A 32 -11.97 11.93 3.85
C PHE A 32 -11.62 10.88 4.93
N VAL A 33 -12.63 10.36 5.64
CA VAL A 33 -12.45 9.35 6.69
C VAL A 33 -11.98 8.02 6.08
N GLU A 34 -12.59 7.59 4.97
CA GLU A 34 -12.17 6.36 4.27
C GLU A 34 -10.74 6.47 3.75
N LEU A 35 -10.36 7.62 3.17
CA LEU A 35 -8.99 7.87 2.72
C LEU A 35 -8.00 7.86 3.89
N ALA A 36 -8.35 8.46 5.03
CA ALA A 36 -7.50 8.45 6.22
C ALA A 36 -7.30 7.02 6.75
N GLN A 37 -8.36 6.21 6.81
CA GLN A 37 -8.29 4.81 7.20
C GLN A 37 -7.42 3.99 6.25
N GLN A 38 -7.59 4.18 4.94
CA GLN A 38 -6.80 3.47 3.93
C GLN A 38 -5.30 3.82 4.07
N ARG A 39 -4.98 5.11 4.25
CA ARG A 39 -3.59 5.54 4.48
C ARG A 39 -2.98 4.95 5.74
N GLU A 40 -3.77 4.83 6.80
CA GLU A 40 -3.31 4.26 8.06
C GLU A 40 -3.04 2.76 7.94
N ILE A 41 -3.92 2.02 7.25
CA ILE A 41 -3.70 0.60 6.96
C ILE A 41 -2.44 0.40 6.11
N GLU A 42 -2.26 1.19 5.06
CA GLU A 42 -1.08 1.10 4.21
C GLU A 42 0.20 1.46 4.96
N ARG A 43 0.15 2.45 5.86
CA ARG A 43 1.27 2.79 6.75
C ARG A 43 1.64 1.63 7.65
N GLN A 44 0.68 1.02 8.33
CA GLN A 44 0.92 -0.13 9.22
C GLN A 44 1.52 -1.31 8.45
N ARG A 45 1.02 -1.59 7.25
CA ARG A 45 1.58 -2.65 6.38
C ARG A 45 3.03 -2.38 5.98
N ALA A 46 3.34 -1.13 5.63
CA ALA A 46 4.70 -0.73 5.30
C ALA A 46 5.63 -0.90 6.52
N GLU A 47 5.22 -0.40 7.68
CA GLU A 47 5.97 -0.52 8.94
C GLU A 47 6.21 -1.99 9.33
N GLU A 48 5.19 -2.86 9.19
CA GLU A 48 5.34 -4.29 9.42
C GLU A 48 6.32 -4.94 8.44
N ALA A 49 6.25 -4.58 7.15
CA ALA A 49 7.16 -5.12 6.14
C ALA A 49 8.61 -4.68 6.41
N GLU A 50 8.82 -3.42 6.78
CA GLU A 50 10.13 -2.89 7.15
C GLU A 50 10.69 -3.58 8.40
N ALA A 51 9.86 -3.78 9.43
CA ALA A 51 10.27 -4.49 10.65
C ALA A 51 10.71 -5.94 10.34
N ARG A 52 9.94 -6.65 9.51
CA ARG A 52 10.29 -8.02 9.08
C ARG A 52 11.58 -8.05 8.26
N ALA A 53 11.77 -7.10 7.35
CA ALA A 53 12.98 -6.98 6.55
C ALA A 53 14.21 -6.70 7.43
N ALA A 54 14.10 -5.78 8.40
CA ALA A 54 15.16 -5.47 9.35
C ALA A 54 15.53 -6.66 10.24
N GLN A 55 14.52 -7.42 10.70
CA GLN A 55 14.74 -8.64 11.47
C GLN A 55 15.47 -9.70 10.63
N ALA A 56 15.03 -9.93 9.39
CA ALA A 56 15.66 -10.88 8.49
C ALA A 56 17.11 -10.49 8.14
N GLN A 57 17.37 -9.19 7.93
CA GLN A 57 18.72 -8.68 7.70
C GLN A 57 19.63 -8.92 8.91
N THR A 58 19.14 -8.65 10.12
CA THR A 58 19.89 -8.90 11.36
C THR A 58 20.24 -10.38 11.51
N GLN A 59 19.27 -11.26 11.29
CA GLN A 59 19.49 -12.72 11.35
C GLN A 59 20.49 -13.19 10.30
N LEU A 60 20.40 -12.68 9.07
CA LEU A 60 21.32 -13.01 8.00
C LEU A 60 22.74 -12.54 8.31
N GLN A 61 22.90 -11.34 8.86
CA GLN A 61 24.20 -10.83 9.30
C GLN A 61 24.80 -11.71 10.41
N ALA A 62 24.02 -12.09 11.42
CA ALA A 62 24.47 -12.98 12.48
C ALA A 62 24.89 -14.35 11.94
N LEU A 63 24.12 -14.92 11.02
CA LEU A 63 24.46 -16.19 10.39
C LEU A 63 25.75 -16.10 9.57
N ARG A 64 25.92 -15.01 8.80
CA ARG A 64 27.14 -14.76 8.03
C ARG A 64 28.36 -14.66 8.94
N ALA A 65 28.26 -13.94 10.06
CA ALA A 65 29.34 -13.84 11.04
C ALA A 65 29.72 -15.23 11.58
N LEU A 66 28.73 -16.04 11.99
CA LEU A 66 28.97 -17.40 12.48
C LEU A 66 29.64 -18.31 11.42
N LEU A 67 29.27 -18.19 10.14
CA LEU A 67 29.90 -18.96 9.06
C LEU A 67 31.36 -18.53 8.84
N GLN A 68 31.62 -17.22 8.84
CA GLN A 68 32.97 -16.67 8.71
C GLN A 68 33.88 -17.10 9.87
N GLU A 69 33.38 -17.11 11.10
CA GLU A 69 34.09 -17.63 12.27
C GLU A 69 34.46 -19.12 12.13
N ARG A 70 33.69 -19.88 11.35
CA ARG A 70 33.95 -21.29 11.05
C ARG A 70 34.82 -21.49 9.81
N GLY A 71 35.31 -20.41 9.20
CA GLY A 71 36.14 -20.44 8.00
C GLY A 71 35.37 -20.82 6.73
N ILE A 72 34.04 -20.69 6.74
CA ILE A 72 33.18 -20.94 5.59
C ILE A 72 32.79 -19.58 5.02
N ASP A 73 33.22 -19.27 3.79
CA ASP A 73 32.87 -18.01 3.13
C ASP A 73 31.44 -18.10 2.54
N PRO A 74 30.45 -17.36 3.09
CA PRO A 74 29.06 -17.46 2.68
C PRO A 74 28.77 -16.82 1.31
N THR A 75 29.75 -16.16 0.69
CA THR A 75 29.68 -15.58 -0.67
C THR A 75 30.17 -16.54 -1.76
N GLN A 76 30.78 -17.65 -1.38
CA GLN A 76 31.31 -18.67 -2.29
C GLN A 76 30.45 -19.95 -2.36
N LEU A 77 29.32 -19.96 -1.64
CA LEU A 77 28.24 -20.96 -1.72
C LEU A 77 27.20 -20.56 -2.76
#